data_AF-A0A932PAV3-F1
#
_entry.id   AF-A0A932PAV3-F1
#
_cell.length_a   1.000
_cell.length_b   1.000
_cell.length_c   1.000
_cell.angle_alpha   90.00
_cell.angle_beta   90.00
_cell.angle_gamma   90.00
#
_symmetry.space_group_name_H-M   'P 1'
#
loop_
_entity.id
_entity.type
_entity.pdbx_description
1 polymer ?
#
loop_
_entity_poly.entity_id
_entity_poly.type
_entity_poly.pdbx_seq_one_letter_code
_entity_poly.pdbx_strand_id
1 'polypeptide(L)' 'MTPRAIAITLIWVGALVLLGLLLHRFTRGAWSLEDEDIPTITLRQKLLAGLALAAACGGIGLFVWSWQHGLG' A
#
# COMPACT_ATOMS: atom_id res chain seq x y z
N MET A 1 24.11 -7.86 -8.09
CA MET A 1 22.95 -6.96 -8.12
C MET A 1 23.36 -5.65 -8.77
N THR A 2 22.58 -5.13 -9.72
CA THR A 2 22.87 -3.83 -10.35
C THR A 2 22.39 -2.68 -9.47
N PRO A 3 23.00 -1.48 -9.52
CA PRO A 3 22.55 -0.30 -8.76
C PRO A 3 21.08 0.03 -9.00
N ARG A 4 20.60 -0.18 -10.23
CA ARG A 4 19.19 -0.06 -10.62
C ARG A 4 18.27 -1.00 -9.81
N ALA A 5 18.67 -2.26 -9.62
CA ALA A 5 17.86 -3.22 -8.87
C ALA A 5 17.73 -2.80 -7.40
N ILE A 6 18.82 -2.30 -6.79
CA ILE A 6 18.83 -1.81 -5.41
C ILE A 6 17.90 -0.61 -5.25
N ALA A 7 17.93 0.35 -6.19
CA ALA A 7 17.04 1.50 -6.19
C ALA A 7 15.56 1.08 -6.27
N ILE A 8 15.22 0.12 -7.13
CA ILE A 8 13.86 -0.42 -7.24
C ILE A 8 13.42 -1.07 -5.93
N THR A 9 14.28 -1.88 -5.30
CA THR A 9 13.97 -2.50 -4.00
C THR A 9 13.73 -1.45 -2.92
N LEU A 10 14.54 -0.39 -2.84
CA LEU A 10 14.37 0.69 -1.87
C LEU A 10 13.04 1.43 -2.07
N ILE A 11 12.62 1.68 -3.32
CA ILE A 11 11.32 2.28 -3.62
C ILE A 11 10.18 1.39 -3.12
N TRP A 12 10.25 0.08 -3.37
CA TRP A 12 9.24 -0.87 -2.92
C TRP A 12 9.15 -0.98 -1.40
N VAL A 13 10.30 -0.99 -0.72
CA VAL A 13 10.36 -0.97 0.75
C VAL A 13 9.70 0.30 1.27
N GLY A 14 10.02 1.47 0.71
CA GLY A 14 9.39 2.74 1.09
C GLY A 14 7.88 2.75 0.86
N ALA A 15 7.42 2.21 -0.27
CA ALA A 15 6.00 2.08 -0.59
C ALA A 15 5.27 1.17 0.41
N LEU A 16 5.84 0.02 0.78
CA LEU A 16 5.27 -0.89 1.78
C LEU A 16 5.22 -0.27 3.18
N VAL A 17 6.25 0.50 3.56
CA VAL A 17 6.25 1.23 4.84
C VAL A 17 5.14 2.29 4.85
N LEU A 18 5.00 3.09 3.79
CA LEU A 18 3.91 4.05 3.66
C LEU A 18 2.53 3.38 3.68
N LEU A 19 2.40 2.25 2.99
CA LEU A 19 1.19 1.43 2.98
C LEU A 19 0.80 0.99 4.40
N GLY A 20 1.76 0.44 5.15
CA GLY A 20 1.57 0.01 6.52
C GLY A 20 1.21 1.17 7.44
N LEU A 21 1.86 2.32 7.28
CA LEU A 21 1.54 3.54 8.03
C LEU A 21 0.13 4.05 7.71
N LEU A 22 -0.29 4.03 6.44
CA LEU A 22 -1.64 4.41 6.04
C LEU A 22 -2.69 3.46 6.63
N LEU A 23 -2.47 2.15 6.57
CA LEU A 23 -3.36 1.16 7.19
C LEU A 23 -3.42 1.32 8.71
N HIS A 24 -2.27 1.55 9.35
CA HIS A 24 -2.21 1.84 10.79
C HIS A 24 -2.96 3.12 11.15
N ARG A 25 -2.84 4.15 10.31
CA ARG A 25 -3.53 5.43 10.44
C ARG A 25 -5.05 5.29 10.24
N PHE A 26 -5.48 4.51 9.24
CA PHE A 26 -6.89 4.19 9.01
C PHE A 26 -7.49 3.39 10.17
N THR A 27 -6.74 2.44 10.74
CA THR A 27 -7.23 1.61 11.85
C THR A 27 -7.39 2.40 13.14
N ARG A 28 -6.48 3.34 13.44
CA ARG A 28 -6.55 4.23 14.61
C ARG A 28 -7.55 5.38 14.48
N GLY A 29 -8.28 5.50 13.36
CA GLY A 29 -9.28 6.54 13.20
C GLY A 29 -8.66 7.92 13.12
N ALA A 30 -7.64 8.11 12.27
CA ALA A 30 -6.93 9.38 12.18
C ALA A 30 -7.75 10.57 11.64
N TRP A 31 -9.05 10.37 11.35
CA TRP A 31 -9.99 11.46 11.11
C TRP A 31 -10.89 11.72 12.34
N SER A 32 -10.91 10.83 13.35
CA SER A 32 -11.81 10.87 14.51
C SER A 32 -11.30 11.55 15.76
N LEU A 33 -10.19 12.27 15.65
CA LEU A 33 -9.76 13.16 16.73
C LEU A 33 -10.28 14.59 16.53
N GLU A 34 -10.83 14.91 15.35
CA GLU A 34 -11.28 16.28 15.00
C GLU A 34 -12.78 16.37 14.68
N ASP A 35 -13.45 15.27 14.32
CA ASP A 35 -14.90 15.23 14.03
C ASP A 35 -15.64 14.20 14.91
N GLU A 36 -16.68 14.64 15.62
CA GLU A 36 -17.56 13.77 16.43
C GLU A 36 -18.46 12.85 15.57
N ASP A 37 -18.68 13.19 14.30
CA ASP A 37 -19.63 12.50 13.39
C ASP A 37 -18.96 11.58 12.38
N ILE A 38 -18.10 10.66 12.84
CA ILE A 38 -17.45 9.72 11.92
C ILE A 38 -18.24 8.43 11.79
N PRO A 39 -18.64 8.06 10.55
CA PRO A 39 -19.29 6.78 10.32
C PRO A 39 -18.33 5.67 10.76
N THR A 40 -18.81 4.81 11.66
CA THR A 40 -18.03 3.70 12.20
C THR A 40 -17.68 2.72 11.09
N ILE A 41 -16.43 2.76 10.62
CA ILE A 41 -15.96 1.85 9.57
C ILE A 41 -15.88 0.43 10.14
N THR A 42 -16.65 -0.47 9.55
CA THR A 42 -16.71 -1.87 9.96
C THR A 42 -15.38 -2.59 9.71
N LEU A 43 -15.07 -3.61 10.52
CA LEU A 43 -13.87 -4.43 10.35
C LEU A 43 -13.74 -5.00 8.91
N ARG A 44 -14.87 -5.37 8.30
CA ARG A 44 -14.91 -5.87 6.91
C ARG A 44 -14.43 -4.82 5.91
N GLN A 45 -14.83 -3.56 6.05
CA GLN A 45 -14.38 -2.47 5.18
C GLN A 45 -12.88 -2.21 5.34
N LYS A 46 -12.35 -2.31 6.57
CA LYS A 46 -10.89 -2.20 6.83
C LYS A 46 -10.11 -3.33 6.15
N LEU A 47 -10.61 -4.57 6.22
CA LEU A 47 -9.99 -5.72 5.56
C LEU A 47 -10.04 -5.62 4.03
N LEU A 48 -11.18 -5.21 3.47
CA LEU A 48 -11.32 -4.99 2.03
C LEU A 48 -10.41 -3.88 1.52
N ALA A 49 -10.30 -2.77 2.26
CA ALA A 49 -9.37 -1.69 1.92
C ALA A 49 -7.91 -2.18 1.94
N GLY A 50 -7.52 -2.95 2.96
CA GLY A 50 -6.19 -3.57 3.03
C GLY A 50 -5.92 -4.53 1.87
N LEU A 51 -6.88 -5.37 1.51
CA LEU A 51 -6.77 -6.29 0.37
C LEU A 51 -6.66 -5.53 -0.96
N ALA A 52 -7.45 -4.48 -1.16
CA ALA A 52 -7.39 -3.66 -2.36
C ALA A 52 -6.03 -2.97 -2.49
N LEU A 53 -5.50 -2.43 -1.39
CA LEU A 53 -4.16 -1.84 -1.34
C LEU A 53 -3.07 -2.86 -1.67
N ALA A 54 -3.15 -4.05 -1.07
CA ALA A 54 -2.20 -5.13 -1.32
C ALA A 54 -2.24 -5.61 -2.79
N ALA A 55 -3.45 -5.75 -3.37
CA ALA A 55 -3.62 -6.11 -4.77
C ALA A 55 -3.05 -5.05 -5.71
N ALA A 56 -3.26 -3.77 -5.41
CA ALA A 56 -2.68 -2.67 -6.20
C ALA A 56 -1.14 -2.69 -6.15
N CYS A 57 -0.55 -2.85 -4.96
CA CYS A 57 0.90 -3.02 -4.84
C CYS A 57 1.42 -4.25 -5.59
N GLY A 58 0.72 -5.38 -5.50
CA GLY A 58 1.06 -6.60 -6.23
C GLY A 58 1.02 -6.39 -7.75
N GLY A 59 -0.04 -5.76 -8.26
CA GLY A 59 -0.20 -5.46 -9.69
C GLY A 59 0.89 -4.53 -10.22
N ILE A 60 1.21 -3.46 -9.49
CA ILE A 60 2.32 -2.56 -9.86
C ILE A 60 3.66 -3.32 -9.83
N GLY A 61 3.86 -4.22 -8.87
CA GLY A 61 5.06 -5.08 -8.77
C GLY A 61 5.22 -5.99 -9.97
N LEU A 62 4.15 -6.66 -10.38
CA LEU A 62 4.11 -7.51 -11.57
C LEU A 62 4.37 -6.70 -12.85
N PHE A 63 3.83 -5.50 -12.96
CA PHE A 63 4.08 -4.61 -14.10
C PHE A 63 5.54 -4.16 -14.18
N VAL A 64 6.13 -3.73 -13.05
CA VAL A 64 7.55 -3.35 -13.01
C VAL A 64 8.44 -4.56 -13.36
N TRP A 65 8.08 -5.74 -12.87
CA TRP A 65 8.79 -6.97 -13.19
C TRP A 65 8.71 -7.32 -14.68
N SER A 66 7.52 -7.30 -15.28
CA SER A 66 7.31 -7.60 -16.70
C SER A 66 8.06 -6.62 -17.61
N TRP A 67 8.03 -5.33 -17.28
CA TRP A 67 8.78 -4.29 -17.98
C TRP A 67 10.29 -4.54 -17.95
N GLN A 68 10.80 -4.98 -16.80
CA GLN A 68 12.22 -5.23 -16.62
C GLN A 68 12.71 -6.51 -17.33
N HIS A 69 11.81 -7.42 -17.68
CA HIS A 69 12.10 -8.69 -18.36
C HIS A 69 11.63 -8.73 -19.83
N GLY A 70 11.13 -7.62 -20.37
CA GLY A 70 10.84 -7.47 -21.80
C GLY A 70 9.59 -8.21 -22.29
N LEU A 71 8.62 -8.49 -21.41
CA LEU A 71 7.32 -9.10 -21.78
C LEU A 71 6.29 -8.04 -22.25
N GLY A 72 6.76 -6.92 -22.81
CA GLY A 72 5.95 -5.77 -23.23
C GLY A 72 5.57 -5.81 -24.70
#